data_AF-G7NAX9-F1
#
_entry.id   AF-G7NAX9-F1
#
_cell.length_a   1.000
_cell.length_b   1.000
_cell.length_c   1.000
_cell.angle_alpha   90.00
_cell.angle_beta   90.00
_cell.angle_gamma   90.00
#
_symmetry.space_group_name_H-M   'P 1'
#
loop_
_entity.id
_entity.type
_entity.pdbx_description
1 polymer ?
#
loop_
_entity_poly.entity_id
_entity_poly.type
_entity_poly.pdbx_seq_one_letter_code
_entity_poly.pdbx_strand_id
1 'polypeptide(L)'
;PHTNNCTYFLTGSDACHTPARIFVNRSLALGKIRCFGFDMDHTLWPYKSPAYEALAFQLLLELLACIGYPHEILRYTYNPTFPPRGLLFSALYGNLLKVDAHGNVLLGAHGFTFLSEAEIWSFYPNKFIQRDDLQCFHILNALFNLPETYLCACLVDFSSGCSRYTNCDTGYQHGNLFMSFRSPFQDVTDAINNVHQSGCLKEKTLEDLEKYVEKDPRLPIPLGKMKEVGKVFLATNSSYNYTDAIMTYLFSISEAEASVRPWRSYFDPIVVDTQKPRLFAEGVVLRQVNTDSGKLRVGTYTGSHQHCALYSGGSSDMVCELLGVRGKGILYIGDHIFGDILKSKKRQGWRTCLVVPELSWELDIWAREEERMEELKRLVTHLADPNQHMDGSSCELQVINFTKREIQMPHKSVVEQERASLDPASRLLSCSQR
;
A
#
# COMPACT_ATOMS: atom_id res chain seq x y z
N PRO A 1 17.55 17.37 -1.21
CA PRO A 1 16.77 17.40 -2.47
C PRO A 1 15.27 17.17 -2.19
N HIS A 2 14.56 18.25 -1.86
CA HIS A 2 13.15 18.25 -1.46
C HIS A 2 12.24 17.82 -2.61
N THR A 3 11.67 16.61 -2.54
CA THR A 3 10.62 16.16 -3.46
C THR A 3 9.27 16.49 -2.86
N ASN A 4 8.77 17.69 -3.16
CA ASN A 4 7.38 18.06 -2.94
C ASN A 4 6.49 17.18 -3.83
N ASN A 5 5.68 16.29 -3.24
CA ASN A 5 4.76 15.40 -3.95
C ASN A 5 3.44 16.10 -4.31
N CYS A 6 2.83 15.73 -5.46
CA CYS A 6 1.55 16.26 -5.94
C CYS A 6 0.58 15.15 -5.58
N THR A 7 -0.23 15.35 -4.57
CA THR A 7 -1.09 14.26 -4.09
C THR A 7 -2.38 14.93 -3.68
N TYR A 8 -3.50 14.53 -4.28
CA TYR A 8 -4.83 14.85 -3.78
C TYR A 8 -5.41 13.57 -3.21
N PHE A 9 -6.12 13.64 -2.10
CA PHE A 9 -6.69 12.45 -1.46
C PHE A 9 -8.20 12.41 -1.70
N LEU A 10 -8.70 11.25 -2.10
CA LEU A 10 -10.14 10.95 -2.21
C LEU A 10 -10.51 9.97 -1.09
N THR A 11 -11.59 10.26 -0.36
CA THR A 11 -12.20 9.34 0.62
C THR A 11 -13.32 8.56 -0.05
N GLY A 12 -13.40 7.24 0.19
CA GLY A 12 -14.59 6.44 -0.11
C GLY A 12 -15.80 6.94 0.68
N SER A 13 -17.02 6.68 0.21
CA SER A 13 -18.21 7.10 0.95
C SER A 13 -18.64 6.10 1.99
N ASP A 14 -19.38 6.64 2.95
CA ASP A 14 -20.25 5.95 3.90
C ASP A 14 -19.53 5.36 5.12
N ALA A 15 -19.23 6.25 6.07
CA ALA A 15 -19.72 6.17 7.46
C ALA A 15 -19.03 7.15 8.42
N CYS A 16 -18.95 8.47 8.15
CA CYS A 16 -18.64 9.42 9.24
C CYS A 16 -18.97 10.89 8.95
N HIS A 17 -19.06 11.67 10.02
CA HIS A 17 -19.38 13.09 10.13
C HIS A 17 -18.43 14.07 9.41
N THR A 18 -17.49 13.57 8.62
CA THR A 18 -16.49 14.36 7.89
C THR A 18 -16.95 14.57 6.45
N PRO A 19 -17.14 15.81 5.96
CA PRO A 19 -17.64 16.04 4.61
C PRO A 19 -16.66 15.46 3.57
N ALA A 20 -17.19 14.72 2.58
CA ALA A 20 -16.41 14.16 1.47
C ALA A 20 -15.58 15.27 0.80
N ARG A 21 -14.25 15.15 0.88
CA ARG A 21 -13.33 16.23 0.49
C ARG A 21 -12.19 15.69 -0.37
N ILE A 22 -11.81 16.48 -1.38
CA ILE A 22 -10.55 16.32 -2.10
C ILE A 22 -9.50 17.20 -1.43
N PHE A 23 -8.52 16.59 -0.76
CA PHE A 23 -7.43 17.33 -0.11
C PHE A 23 -6.42 17.82 -1.15
N VAL A 24 -5.83 19.00 -0.93
CA VAL A 24 -5.01 19.70 -1.95
C VAL A 24 -3.62 20.00 -1.41
N ASN A 25 -2.61 19.31 -1.95
CA ASN A 25 -1.21 19.64 -1.65
C ASN A 25 -0.65 20.77 -2.54
N ARG A 26 -1.15 20.90 -3.78
CA ARG A 26 -0.73 21.95 -4.74
C ARG A 26 -1.93 22.43 -5.53
N SER A 27 -1.98 23.71 -5.91
CA SER A 27 -3.12 24.24 -6.65
C SER A 27 -3.29 23.57 -8.03
N LEU A 28 -4.52 23.20 -8.38
CA LEU A 28 -4.87 22.62 -9.68
C LEU A 28 -6.14 23.25 -10.22
N ALA A 29 -6.02 23.88 -11.38
CA ALA A 29 -7.15 24.38 -12.15
C ALA A 29 -7.71 23.23 -12.99
N LEU A 30 -8.85 22.66 -12.59
CA LEU A 30 -9.47 21.52 -13.27
C LEU A 30 -9.82 21.83 -14.73
N GLY A 31 -10.18 23.08 -15.05
CA GLY A 31 -10.44 23.51 -16.43
C GLY A 31 -9.22 23.46 -17.37
N LYS A 32 -8.00 23.20 -16.87
CA LYS A 32 -6.80 22.95 -17.69
C LYS A 32 -6.53 21.47 -17.93
N ILE A 33 -7.27 20.58 -17.28
CA ILE A 33 -7.16 19.13 -17.47
C ILE A 33 -7.95 18.77 -18.72
N ARG A 34 -7.28 18.09 -19.65
CA ARG A 34 -7.88 17.62 -20.92
C ARG A 34 -8.12 16.12 -20.90
N CYS A 35 -7.48 15.41 -19.98
CA CYS A 35 -7.55 13.97 -19.89
C CYS A 35 -7.45 13.46 -18.44
N PHE A 36 -8.33 12.54 -18.09
CA PHE A 36 -8.39 11.86 -16.80
C PHE A 36 -7.95 10.41 -16.99
N GLY A 37 -6.91 10.00 -16.29
CA GLY A 37 -6.40 8.64 -16.33
C GLY A 37 -6.60 7.95 -15.00
N PHE A 38 -6.95 6.67 -15.06
CA PHE A 38 -7.21 5.86 -13.88
C PHE A 38 -6.31 4.63 -13.86
N ASP A 39 -5.76 4.32 -12.69
CA ASP A 39 -5.52 2.93 -12.32
C ASP A 39 -6.84 2.24 -11.94
N MET A 40 -6.80 0.93 -11.79
CA MET A 40 -7.95 0.08 -11.60
C MET A 40 -8.06 -0.40 -10.15
N ASP A 41 -7.20 -1.34 -9.77
CA ASP A 41 -7.20 -2.01 -8.47
C ASP A 41 -6.94 -1.00 -7.35
N HIS A 42 -7.70 -1.05 -6.24
CA HIS A 42 -7.67 -0.07 -5.14
C HIS A 42 -7.90 1.41 -5.53
N THR A 43 -8.25 1.70 -6.78
CA THR A 43 -8.41 3.07 -7.31
C THR A 43 -9.83 3.36 -7.77
N LEU A 44 -10.33 2.62 -8.76
CA LEU A 44 -11.73 2.75 -9.20
C LEU A 44 -12.69 2.09 -8.20
N TRP A 45 -12.20 1.10 -7.46
CA TRP A 45 -12.86 0.45 -6.35
C TRP A 45 -11.80 -0.01 -5.33
N PRO A 46 -12.13 -0.02 -4.04
CA PRO A 46 -11.36 -0.74 -3.04
C PRO A 46 -11.76 -2.22 -3.01
N TYR A 47 -10.80 -3.09 -2.68
CA TYR A 47 -11.15 -4.43 -2.18
C TYR A 47 -11.62 -4.34 -0.73
N LYS A 48 -12.53 -5.24 -0.34
CA LYS A 48 -13.10 -5.28 1.00
C LYS A 48 -12.07 -5.76 2.02
N SER A 49 -11.69 -4.87 2.93
CA SER A 49 -10.82 -5.18 4.07
C SER A 49 -11.62 -5.71 5.26
N PRO A 50 -11.15 -6.74 6.00
CA PRO A 50 -9.89 -7.47 5.83
C PRO A 50 -10.00 -8.73 4.95
N ALA A 51 -11.13 -8.96 4.29
CA ALA A 51 -11.45 -10.22 3.61
C ALA A 51 -10.46 -10.52 2.46
N TYR A 52 -10.09 -9.50 1.69
CA TYR A 52 -9.16 -9.65 0.57
C TYR A 52 -7.72 -9.91 1.02
N GLU A 53 -7.26 -9.18 2.04
CA GLU A 53 -5.94 -9.35 2.64
C GLU A 53 -5.81 -10.73 3.30
N ALA A 54 -6.85 -11.19 3.99
CA ALA A 54 -6.89 -12.51 4.59
C ALA A 54 -6.83 -13.64 3.54
N LEU A 55 -7.50 -13.48 2.40
CA LEU A 55 -7.39 -14.42 1.27
C LEU A 55 -5.96 -14.49 0.74
N ALA A 56 -5.33 -13.33 0.49
CA ALA A 56 -3.96 -13.31 -0.01
C ALA A 56 -2.98 -13.89 1.02
N PHE A 57 -3.15 -13.57 2.31
CA PHE A 57 -2.35 -14.12 3.40
C PHE A 57 -2.43 -15.64 3.48
N GLN A 58 -3.63 -16.22 3.35
CA GLN A 58 -3.80 -17.67 3.33
C GLN A 58 -3.04 -18.32 2.16
N LEU A 59 -3.14 -17.75 0.95
CA LEU A 59 -2.41 -18.24 -0.22
C LEU A 59 -0.89 -18.18 -0.03
N LEU A 60 -0.38 -17.13 0.61
CA LEU A 60 1.05 -17.01 0.94
C LEU A 60 1.50 -18.11 1.90
N LEU A 61 0.73 -18.38 2.96
CA LEU A 61 1.02 -19.46 3.92
C LEU A 61 1.06 -20.83 3.23
N GLU A 62 0.10 -21.11 2.36
CA GLU A 62 0.05 -22.36 1.58
C GLU A 62 1.28 -22.50 0.67
N LEU A 63 1.67 -21.44 -0.04
CA LEU A 63 2.86 -21.45 -0.90
C LEU A 63 4.16 -21.63 -0.11
N LEU A 64 4.33 -20.95 1.02
CA LEU A 64 5.51 -21.14 1.87
C LEU A 64 5.61 -22.56 2.41
N ALA A 65 4.48 -23.14 2.86
CA ALA A 65 4.46 -24.54 3.29
C ALA A 65 4.84 -25.49 2.15
N CYS A 66 4.38 -25.23 0.92
CA CYS A 66 4.74 -26.03 -0.26
C CYS A 66 6.24 -26.01 -0.59
N ILE A 67 6.96 -24.91 -0.31
CA ILE A 67 8.41 -24.82 -0.54
C ILE A 67 9.25 -25.29 0.65
N GLY A 68 8.61 -25.83 1.70
CA GLY A 68 9.29 -26.50 2.81
C GLY A 68 9.33 -25.74 4.13
N TYR A 69 8.59 -24.63 4.27
CA TYR A 69 8.43 -24.00 5.58
C TYR A 69 7.64 -24.90 6.55
N PRO A 70 7.89 -24.82 7.87
CA PRO A 70 7.21 -25.67 8.85
C PRO A 70 5.68 -25.48 8.81
N HIS A 71 4.92 -26.59 8.80
CA HIS A 71 3.46 -26.56 8.69
C HIS A 71 2.76 -25.81 9.84
N GLU A 72 3.43 -25.56 10.96
CA GLU A 72 2.92 -24.76 12.06
C GLU A 72 2.54 -23.33 11.64
N ILE A 73 3.18 -22.78 10.59
CA ILE A 73 2.83 -21.44 10.08
C ILE A 73 1.40 -21.37 9.54
N LEU A 74 0.84 -22.50 9.08
CA LEU A 74 -0.53 -22.58 8.57
C LEU A 74 -1.59 -22.27 9.63
N ARG A 75 -1.21 -22.20 10.91
CA ARG A 75 -2.10 -21.85 12.02
C ARG A 75 -2.30 -20.35 12.17
N TYR A 76 -1.46 -19.53 11.54
CA TYR A 76 -1.62 -18.08 11.61
C TYR A 76 -2.88 -17.64 10.86
N THR A 77 -3.59 -16.68 11.45
CA THR A 77 -4.70 -15.96 10.81
C THR A 77 -4.29 -14.50 10.61
N TYR A 78 -4.75 -13.91 9.49
CA TYR A 78 -4.43 -12.53 9.18
C TYR A 78 -5.05 -11.60 10.24
N ASN A 79 -4.22 -10.74 10.83
CA ASN A 79 -4.67 -9.71 11.76
C ASN A 79 -4.53 -8.31 11.13
N PRO A 80 -5.65 -7.66 10.75
CA PRO A 80 -5.62 -6.34 10.12
C PRO A 80 -5.20 -5.20 11.06
N THR A 81 -5.13 -5.42 12.37
CA THR A 81 -4.77 -4.36 13.33
C THR A 81 -3.26 -4.13 13.44
N PHE A 82 -2.43 -5.04 12.91
CA PHE A 82 -0.98 -4.97 13.07
C PHE A 82 -0.27 -4.13 11.99
N PRO A 83 -0.36 -4.44 10.68
CA PRO A 83 0.47 -3.75 9.69
C PRO A 83 -0.18 -2.45 9.18
N PRO A 84 0.36 -1.26 9.47
CA PRO A 84 0.09 -0.09 8.65
C PRO A 84 0.86 -0.17 7.32
N ARG A 85 0.33 0.46 6.27
CA ARG A 85 1.04 0.61 4.99
C ARG A 85 2.24 1.55 5.12
N GLY A 86 3.30 1.28 4.36
CA GLY A 86 4.49 2.12 4.27
C GLY A 86 5.61 1.79 5.26
N LEU A 87 5.54 0.64 5.94
CA LEU A 87 6.64 0.13 6.76
C LEU A 87 7.85 -0.25 5.89
N LEU A 88 9.03 -0.25 6.52
CA LEU A 88 10.23 -0.85 5.94
C LEU A 88 10.56 -2.15 6.64
N PHE A 89 10.90 -3.17 5.87
CA PHE A 89 11.54 -4.37 6.38
C PHE A 89 13.07 -4.24 6.30
N SER A 90 13.74 -4.47 7.42
CA SER A 90 15.20 -4.56 7.52
C SER A 90 15.65 -5.98 7.25
N ALA A 91 16.15 -6.25 6.04
CA ALA A 91 16.63 -7.57 5.64
C ALA A 91 17.86 -8.06 6.43
N LEU A 92 18.59 -7.13 7.06
CA LEU A 92 19.75 -7.45 7.89
C LEU A 92 19.36 -7.93 9.30
N TYR A 93 18.34 -7.32 9.90
CA TYR A 93 17.98 -7.54 11.30
C TYR A 93 16.57 -8.09 11.54
N GLY A 94 15.78 -8.33 10.48
CA GLY A 94 14.44 -8.89 10.58
C GLY A 94 13.40 -7.96 11.23
N ASN A 95 13.67 -6.66 11.25
CA ASN A 95 12.82 -5.68 11.92
C ASN A 95 11.88 -4.97 10.93
N LEU A 96 10.63 -4.77 11.34
CA LEU A 96 9.72 -3.83 10.69
C LEU A 96 9.90 -2.44 11.31
N LEU A 97 10.10 -1.43 10.47
CA LEU A 97 10.42 -0.07 10.88
C LEU A 97 9.41 0.93 10.30
N LYS A 98 8.94 1.85 11.15
CA LYS A 98 8.28 3.07 10.72
C LYS A 98 9.31 4.19 10.75
N VAL A 99 9.51 4.86 9.62
CA VAL A 99 10.53 5.92 9.48
C VAL A 99 9.93 7.20 8.94
N ASP A 100 10.56 8.32 9.24
CA ASP A 100 10.17 9.61 8.68
C ASP A 100 10.74 9.82 7.25
N ALA A 101 10.46 11.00 6.68
CA ALA A 101 10.95 11.38 5.35
C ALA A 101 12.48 11.47 5.24
N HIS A 102 13.19 11.62 6.36
CA HIS A 102 14.64 11.74 6.42
C HIS A 102 15.33 10.40 6.71
N GLY A 103 14.59 9.35 7.08
CA GLY A 103 15.15 8.05 7.43
C GLY A 103 15.38 7.88 8.93
N ASN A 104 14.87 8.77 9.77
CA ASN A 104 14.90 8.57 11.22
C ASN A 104 13.86 7.52 11.62
N VAL A 105 14.26 6.58 12.47
CA VAL A 105 13.42 5.50 12.97
C VAL A 105 12.49 6.03 14.06
N LEU A 106 11.19 5.99 13.79
CA LEU A 106 10.12 6.40 14.70
C LEU A 106 9.67 5.24 15.60
N LEU A 107 9.52 4.06 15.00
CA LEU A 107 9.06 2.83 15.65
C LEU A 107 9.76 1.63 15.01
N GLY A 108 10.02 0.60 15.80
CA GLY A 108 10.50 -0.69 15.29
C GLY A 108 9.80 -1.86 15.99
N ALA A 109 9.64 -2.96 15.28
CA ALA A 109 9.16 -4.23 15.82
C ALA A 109 10.02 -5.39 15.29
N HIS A 110 10.35 -6.34 16.18
CA HIS A 110 10.95 -7.62 15.85
C HIS A 110 9.89 -8.71 16.07
N GLY A 111 9.38 -9.28 14.98
CA GLY A 111 8.14 -10.06 15.03
C GLY A 111 6.98 -9.22 15.56
N PHE A 112 6.30 -9.68 16.61
CA PHE A 112 5.25 -8.91 17.30
C PHE A 112 5.75 -8.11 18.51
N THR A 113 7.06 -8.09 18.75
CA THR A 113 7.65 -7.36 19.88
C THR A 113 8.14 -5.99 19.44
N PHE A 114 7.49 -4.93 19.91
CA PHE A 114 7.98 -3.57 19.72
C PHE A 114 9.32 -3.35 20.41
N LEU A 115 10.26 -2.77 19.66
CA LEU A 115 11.59 -2.43 20.12
C LEU A 115 11.54 -1.19 21.01
N SER A 116 12.24 -1.27 22.14
CA SER A 116 12.55 -0.12 22.98
C SER A 116 13.50 0.85 22.27
N GLU A 117 13.57 2.07 22.77
CA GLU A 117 14.52 3.06 22.25
C GLU A 117 15.97 2.57 22.31
N ALA A 118 16.38 1.89 23.38
CA ALA A 118 17.73 1.35 23.53
C ALA A 118 18.04 0.26 22.48
N GLU A 119 17.07 -0.62 22.20
CA GLU A 119 17.22 -1.65 21.16
C GLU A 119 17.31 -1.02 19.75
N ILE A 120 16.49 0.00 19.47
CA ILE A 120 16.59 0.76 18.22
C ILE A 120 17.98 1.37 18.07
N TRP A 121 18.54 1.98 19.12
CA TRP A 121 19.91 2.53 19.10
C TRP A 121 20.98 1.46 18.89
N SER A 122 20.75 0.26 19.42
CA SER A 122 21.65 -0.88 19.24
C SER A 122 21.67 -1.38 17.80
N PHE A 123 20.50 -1.57 17.18
CA PHE A 123 20.39 -2.02 15.78
C PHE A 123 20.74 -0.92 14.77
N TYR A 124 20.37 0.33 15.07
CA TYR A 124 20.48 1.47 14.16
C TYR A 124 21.18 2.63 14.88
N PRO A 125 22.53 2.63 14.91
CA PRO A 125 23.29 3.76 15.43
C PRO A 125 22.84 5.08 14.76
N ASN A 126 22.67 6.13 15.55
CA ASN A 126 22.07 7.41 15.15
C ASN A 126 20.57 7.39 14.90
N LYS A 127 19.85 6.29 15.21
CA LYS A 127 18.41 6.16 14.97
C LYS A 127 18.02 6.46 13.52
N PHE A 128 18.93 6.17 12.59
CA PHE A 128 18.85 6.59 11.19
C PHE A 128 19.14 5.42 10.26
N ILE A 129 18.42 5.36 9.15
CA ILE A 129 18.64 4.39 8.07
C ILE A 129 18.80 5.09 6.72
N GLN A 130 19.64 4.52 5.86
CA GLN A 130 19.75 4.93 4.46
C GLN A 130 18.67 4.23 3.64
N ARG A 131 17.51 4.88 3.50
CA ARG A 131 16.33 4.32 2.80
C ARG A 131 16.59 3.91 1.34
N ASP A 132 17.59 4.50 0.70
CA ASP A 132 17.97 4.21 -0.69
C ASP A 132 18.84 2.95 -0.80
N ASP A 133 19.29 2.37 0.33
CA ASP A 133 19.94 1.06 0.35
C ASP A 133 18.90 -0.07 0.23
N LEU A 134 18.48 -0.32 -1.00
CA LEU A 134 17.48 -1.33 -1.36
C LEU A 134 17.97 -2.78 -1.14
N GLN A 135 19.25 -2.99 -0.80
CA GLN A 135 19.76 -4.31 -0.43
C GLN A 135 19.46 -4.64 1.03
N CYS A 136 19.34 -3.61 1.87
CA CYS A 136 19.11 -3.75 3.30
C CYS A 136 17.67 -3.40 3.70
N PHE A 137 17.03 -2.45 3.02
CA PHE A 137 15.73 -1.92 3.40
C PHE A 137 14.71 -2.00 2.26
N HIS A 138 13.59 -2.65 2.53
CA HIS A 138 12.51 -2.85 1.57
C HIS A 138 11.25 -2.11 2.01
N ILE A 139 10.73 -1.22 1.18
CA ILE A 139 9.57 -0.38 1.52
C ILE A 139 8.26 -1.02 1.04
N LEU A 140 7.33 -1.26 1.96
CA LEU A 140 6.06 -1.96 1.75
C LEU A 140 4.92 -0.93 1.59
N ASN A 141 4.84 -0.29 0.42
CA ASN A 141 4.07 0.94 0.18
C ASN A 141 2.67 0.76 -0.45
N ALA A 142 2.33 -0.43 -0.94
CA ALA A 142 1.05 -0.75 -1.57
C ALA A 142 0.15 -1.52 -0.59
N LEU A 143 -1.17 -1.43 -0.80
CA LEU A 143 -2.14 -2.21 0.00
C LEU A 143 -1.94 -3.72 -0.18
N PHE A 144 -1.51 -4.14 -1.37
CA PHE A 144 -1.08 -5.51 -1.64
C PHE A 144 0.09 -5.98 -0.77
N ASN A 145 0.84 -5.06 -0.14
CA ASN A 145 1.95 -5.43 0.74
C ASN A 145 1.50 -5.72 2.18
N LEU A 146 0.24 -5.46 2.56
CA LEU A 146 -0.21 -5.69 3.95
C LEU A 146 -0.11 -7.17 4.38
N PRO A 147 -0.54 -8.15 3.56
CA PRO A 147 -0.40 -9.57 3.88
C PRO A 147 1.06 -10.01 4.07
N GLU A 148 1.97 -9.61 3.18
CA GLU A 148 3.39 -9.95 3.31
C GLU A 148 4.04 -9.25 4.51
N THR A 149 3.63 -8.01 4.83
CA THR A 149 4.14 -7.27 5.99
C THR A 149 3.83 -8.03 7.27
N TYR A 150 2.58 -8.48 7.41
CA TYR A 150 2.16 -9.29 8.55
C TYR A 150 2.85 -10.66 8.57
N LEU A 151 2.97 -11.32 7.41
CA LEU A 151 3.64 -12.62 7.31
C LEU A 151 5.13 -12.54 7.71
N CYS A 152 5.83 -11.48 7.33
CA CYS A 152 7.21 -11.26 7.77
C CYS A 152 7.30 -11.17 9.30
N ALA A 153 6.36 -10.48 9.95
CA ALA A 153 6.28 -10.45 11.41
C ALA A 153 5.98 -11.83 12.01
N CYS A 154 5.02 -12.57 11.45
CA CYS A 154 4.71 -13.95 11.85
C CYS A 154 5.94 -14.86 11.80
N LEU A 155 6.70 -14.82 10.70
CA LEU A 155 7.87 -15.69 10.51
C LEU A 155 9.01 -15.35 11.48
N VAL A 156 9.23 -14.06 11.74
CA VAL A 156 10.23 -13.61 12.72
C VAL A 156 9.80 -14.01 14.13
N ASP A 157 8.54 -13.78 14.49
CA ASP A 157 7.98 -14.17 15.79
C ASP A 157 8.04 -15.69 16.02
N PHE A 158 7.59 -16.46 15.04
CA PHE A 158 7.64 -17.92 15.05
C PHE A 158 9.07 -18.43 15.25
N SER A 159 10.01 -17.93 14.46
CA SER A 159 11.40 -18.40 14.48
C SER A 159 12.10 -18.00 15.79
N SER A 160 11.82 -16.80 16.30
CA SER A 160 12.35 -16.30 17.57
C SER A 160 11.86 -17.09 18.79
N GLY A 161 10.59 -17.50 18.78
CA GLY A 161 9.96 -18.23 19.89
C GLY A 161 10.11 -19.76 19.81
N CYS A 162 10.51 -20.31 18.67
CA CYS A 162 10.57 -21.75 18.46
C CYS A 162 11.93 -22.32 18.92
N SER A 163 11.88 -23.22 19.91
CA SER A 163 13.06 -23.89 20.49
C SER A 163 13.95 -24.67 19.51
N ARG A 164 13.48 -24.92 18.28
CA ARG A 164 14.28 -25.55 17.22
C ARG A 164 15.36 -24.63 16.68
N TYR A 165 15.15 -23.32 16.76
CA TYR A 165 16.07 -22.33 16.22
C TYR A 165 16.90 -21.69 17.33
N THR A 166 18.18 -21.46 17.03
CA THR A 166 19.02 -20.60 17.86
C THR A 166 19.05 -19.21 17.24
N ASN A 167 18.69 -18.19 18.03
CA ASN A 167 18.68 -16.80 17.58
C ASN A 167 20.12 -16.30 17.35
N CYS A 168 20.35 -15.63 16.23
CA CYS A 168 21.61 -14.99 15.86
C CYS A 168 21.33 -13.54 15.44
N ASP A 169 22.36 -12.70 15.43
CA ASP A 169 22.22 -11.26 15.15
C ASP A 169 21.56 -10.95 13.79
N THR A 170 21.74 -11.83 12.80
CA THR A 170 21.25 -11.64 11.42
C THR A 170 20.37 -12.79 10.92
N GLY A 171 19.84 -13.63 11.81
CA GLY A 171 18.94 -14.72 11.45
C GLY A 171 18.86 -15.84 12.49
N TYR A 172 18.67 -17.06 12.01
CA TYR A 172 18.40 -18.23 12.85
C TYR A 172 19.25 -19.43 12.43
N GLN A 173 19.76 -20.17 13.40
CA GLN A 173 20.49 -21.43 13.17
C GLN A 173 19.62 -22.63 13.55
N HIS A 174 19.54 -23.64 12.67
CA HIS A 174 18.94 -24.95 12.96
C HIS A 174 19.84 -26.09 12.47
N GLY A 175 20.54 -26.75 13.40
CA GLY A 175 21.56 -27.75 13.04
C GLY A 175 22.66 -27.15 12.17
N ASN A 176 22.80 -27.64 10.94
CA ASN A 176 23.78 -27.14 9.95
C ASN A 176 23.19 -26.10 8.97
N LEU A 177 21.95 -25.67 9.19
CA LEU A 177 21.25 -24.71 8.32
C LEU A 177 21.20 -23.34 8.98
N PHE A 178 21.65 -22.32 8.26
CA PHE A 178 21.52 -20.91 8.66
C PHE A 178 20.47 -20.24 7.78
N MET A 179 19.49 -19.60 8.42
CA MET A 179 18.42 -18.85 7.78
C MET A 179 18.57 -17.37 8.12
N SER A 180 19.15 -16.59 7.21
CA SER A 180 19.25 -15.13 7.37
C SER A 180 17.87 -14.48 7.34
N PHE A 181 17.66 -13.32 7.96
CA PHE A 181 16.37 -12.61 7.86
C PHE A 181 16.01 -12.23 6.41
N ARG A 182 17.01 -12.02 5.56
CA ARG A 182 16.84 -11.72 4.14
C ARG A 182 16.19 -12.88 3.37
N SER A 183 16.55 -14.12 3.67
CA SER A 183 16.06 -15.29 2.92
C SER A 183 14.54 -15.46 3.03
N PRO A 184 13.91 -15.52 4.22
CA PRO A 184 12.46 -15.58 4.33
C PRO A 184 11.75 -14.38 3.74
N PHE A 185 12.32 -13.18 3.86
CA PHE A 185 11.76 -12.02 3.20
C PHE A 185 11.74 -12.17 1.67
N GLN A 186 12.81 -12.71 1.09
CA GLN A 186 12.87 -13.02 -0.34
C GLN A 186 11.85 -14.09 -0.71
N ASP A 187 11.73 -15.17 0.07
CA ASP A 187 10.75 -16.22 -0.18
C ASP A 187 9.30 -15.70 -0.12
N VAL A 188 9.00 -14.83 0.85
CA VAL A 188 7.70 -14.14 0.95
C VAL A 188 7.46 -13.23 -0.26
N THR A 189 8.47 -12.47 -0.66
CA THR A 189 8.42 -11.57 -1.83
C THR A 189 8.19 -12.37 -3.12
N ASP A 190 8.84 -13.52 -3.26
CA ASP A 190 8.68 -14.40 -4.41
C ASP A 190 7.31 -15.08 -4.40
N ALA A 191 6.80 -15.44 -3.23
CA ALA A 191 5.45 -15.97 -3.06
C ALA A 191 4.38 -14.94 -3.45
N ILE A 192 4.45 -13.69 -2.99
CA ILE A 192 3.47 -12.65 -3.36
C ILE A 192 3.54 -12.34 -4.87
N ASN A 193 4.74 -12.31 -5.45
CA ASN A 193 4.91 -12.16 -6.89
C ASN A 193 4.28 -13.34 -7.64
N ASN A 194 4.44 -14.57 -7.15
CA ASN A 194 3.82 -15.76 -7.73
C ASN A 194 2.28 -15.69 -7.63
N VAL A 195 1.73 -15.31 -6.49
CA VAL A 195 0.27 -15.13 -6.29
C VAL A 195 -0.31 -14.15 -7.30
N HIS A 196 0.38 -13.03 -7.55
CA HIS A 196 -0.05 -12.05 -8.52
C HIS A 196 0.16 -12.48 -9.98
N GLN A 197 1.25 -13.17 -10.30
CA GLN A 197 1.60 -13.58 -11.67
C GLN A 197 0.85 -14.82 -12.15
N SER A 198 0.67 -15.82 -11.28
CA SER A 198 -0.11 -17.02 -11.57
C SER A 198 -1.59 -16.69 -11.78
N GLY A 199 -2.07 -15.61 -11.15
CA GLY A 199 -3.46 -15.21 -11.18
C GLY A 199 -4.34 -15.93 -10.16
N CYS A 200 -3.80 -16.81 -9.31
CA CYS A 200 -4.61 -17.60 -8.38
C CYS A 200 -5.44 -16.74 -7.40
N LEU A 201 -4.89 -15.63 -6.89
CA LEU A 201 -5.63 -14.67 -6.07
C LEU A 201 -6.78 -14.05 -6.86
N LYS A 202 -6.53 -13.70 -8.12
CA LYS A 202 -7.53 -13.12 -9.02
C LYS A 202 -8.64 -14.10 -9.34
N GLU A 203 -8.31 -15.36 -9.63
CA GLU A 203 -9.29 -16.43 -9.84
C GLU A 203 -10.20 -16.61 -8.63
N LYS A 204 -9.64 -16.76 -7.43
CA LYS A 204 -10.42 -16.86 -6.17
C LYS A 204 -11.23 -15.59 -5.87
N THR A 205 -10.76 -14.43 -6.30
CA THR A 205 -11.53 -13.18 -6.18
C THR A 205 -12.77 -13.21 -7.09
N LEU A 206 -12.64 -13.74 -8.30
CA LEU A 206 -13.75 -13.83 -9.27
C LEU A 206 -14.81 -14.87 -8.85
N GLU A 207 -14.43 -15.88 -8.04
CA GLU A 207 -15.37 -16.87 -7.49
C GLU A 207 -16.41 -16.24 -6.54
N ASP A 208 -16.06 -15.15 -5.86
CA ASP A 208 -16.96 -14.44 -4.93
C ASP A 208 -16.69 -12.93 -4.92
N LEU A 209 -17.11 -12.26 -5.99
CA LEU A 209 -16.93 -10.82 -6.15
C LEU A 209 -17.61 -9.99 -5.07
N GLU A 210 -18.78 -10.45 -4.59
CA GLU A 210 -19.51 -9.73 -3.55
C GLU A 210 -18.75 -9.72 -2.23
N LYS A 211 -18.06 -10.80 -1.88
CA LYS A 211 -17.24 -10.84 -0.66
C LYS A 211 -16.00 -9.97 -0.73
N TYR A 212 -15.38 -9.82 -1.90
CA TYR A 212 -14.05 -9.20 -2.01
C TYR A 212 -14.02 -7.82 -2.66
N VAL A 213 -15.02 -7.44 -3.45
CA VAL A 213 -15.02 -6.18 -4.22
C VAL A 213 -16.12 -5.27 -3.70
N GLU A 214 -15.74 -4.04 -3.32
CA GLU A 214 -16.73 -3.03 -2.99
C GLU A 214 -17.33 -2.44 -4.26
N LYS A 215 -18.66 -2.28 -4.27
CA LYS A 215 -19.39 -1.83 -5.44
C LYS A 215 -20.14 -0.55 -5.12
N ASP A 216 -19.79 0.51 -5.85
CA ASP A 216 -20.46 1.81 -5.77
C ASP A 216 -21.29 2.05 -7.04
N PRO A 217 -22.63 2.09 -6.95
CA PRO A 217 -23.49 2.34 -8.11
C PRO A 217 -23.30 3.73 -8.73
N ARG A 218 -22.64 4.66 -8.02
CA ARG A 218 -22.37 6.01 -8.53
C ARG A 218 -21.13 6.07 -9.40
N LEU A 219 -20.25 5.06 -9.42
CA LEU A 219 -19.01 5.02 -10.20
C LEU A 219 -19.16 5.43 -11.68
N PRO A 220 -20.24 5.04 -12.41
CA PRO A 220 -20.41 5.45 -13.79
C PRO A 220 -20.66 6.96 -13.98
N ILE A 221 -21.24 7.63 -12.98
CA ILE A 221 -21.64 9.04 -13.04
C ILE A 221 -20.43 9.98 -13.22
N PRO A 222 -19.40 9.98 -12.36
CA PRO A 222 -18.24 10.85 -12.53
C PRO A 222 -17.45 10.54 -13.79
N LEU A 223 -17.33 9.26 -14.19
CA LEU A 223 -16.67 8.88 -15.44
C LEU A 223 -17.41 9.43 -16.67
N GLY A 224 -18.75 9.40 -16.66
CA GLY A 224 -19.60 10.03 -17.66
C GLY A 224 -19.33 11.54 -17.77
N LYS A 225 -19.39 12.25 -16.63
CA LYS A 225 -19.13 13.70 -16.56
C LYS A 225 -17.72 14.08 -17.01
N MET A 226 -16.71 13.28 -16.68
CA MET A 226 -15.33 13.50 -17.14
C MET A 226 -15.22 13.35 -18.66
N LYS A 227 -15.96 12.41 -19.25
CA LYS A 227 -15.99 12.16 -20.69
C LYS A 227 -16.71 13.26 -21.48
N GLU A 228 -17.63 13.99 -20.85
CA GLU A 228 -18.28 15.17 -21.46
C GLU A 228 -17.30 16.35 -21.66
N VAL A 229 -16.31 16.50 -20.78
CA VAL A 229 -15.39 17.65 -20.78
C VAL A 229 -13.97 17.34 -21.28
N GLY A 230 -13.62 16.06 -21.41
CA GLY A 230 -12.29 15.62 -21.81
C GLY A 230 -12.22 14.14 -22.13
N LYS A 231 -10.99 13.62 -22.30
CA LYS A 231 -10.76 12.20 -22.53
C LYS A 231 -10.61 11.43 -21.22
N VAL A 232 -11.03 10.18 -21.17
CA VAL A 232 -10.87 9.29 -20.01
C VAL A 232 -10.11 8.04 -20.44
N PHE A 233 -9.09 7.62 -19.71
CA PHE A 233 -8.38 6.37 -20.02
C PHE A 233 -8.16 5.50 -18.79
N LEU A 234 -8.04 4.20 -19.05
CA LEU A 234 -7.65 3.19 -18.06
C LEU A 234 -6.24 2.72 -18.37
N ALA A 235 -5.36 2.70 -17.38
CA ALA A 235 -4.01 2.15 -17.47
C ALA A 235 -3.72 1.30 -16.23
N THR A 236 -3.90 -0.02 -16.36
CA THR A 236 -3.85 -0.98 -15.25
C THR A 236 -2.75 -2.02 -15.42
N ASN A 237 -2.21 -2.50 -14.31
CA ASN A 237 -1.29 -3.65 -14.31
C ASN A 237 -2.02 -4.99 -14.52
N SER A 238 -3.34 -5.00 -14.31
CA SER A 238 -4.16 -6.19 -14.46
C SER A 238 -4.32 -6.61 -15.92
N SER A 239 -4.54 -7.92 -16.14
CA SER A 239 -4.80 -8.49 -17.45
C SER A 239 -6.21 -8.18 -17.92
N TYR A 240 -6.45 -8.29 -19.24
CA TYR A 240 -7.75 -7.99 -19.82
C TYR A 240 -8.88 -8.84 -19.23
N ASN A 241 -8.72 -10.16 -19.13
CA ASN A 241 -9.80 -11.04 -18.65
C ASN A 241 -10.26 -10.68 -17.23
N TYR A 242 -9.30 -10.39 -16.35
CA TYR A 242 -9.61 -9.95 -14.99
C TYR A 242 -10.26 -8.56 -14.99
N THR A 243 -9.70 -7.63 -15.77
CA THR A 243 -10.23 -6.27 -15.92
C THR A 243 -11.68 -6.30 -16.43
N ASP A 244 -11.98 -7.09 -17.45
CA ASP A 244 -13.31 -7.18 -18.04
C ASP A 244 -14.32 -7.79 -17.07
N ALA A 245 -13.94 -8.84 -16.33
CA ALA A 245 -14.80 -9.45 -15.32
C ALA A 245 -15.14 -8.47 -14.19
N ILE A 246 -14.14 -7.79 -13.60
CA ILE A 246 -14.38 -6.85 -12.50
C ILE A 246 -15.15 -5.63 -12.99
N MET A 247 -14.76 -5.02 -14.12
CA MET A 247 -15.44 -3.84 -14.65
C MET A 247 -16.88 -4.16 -15.06
N THR A 248 -17.15 -5.36 -15.59
CA THR A 248 -18.53 -5.80 -15.86
C THR A 248 -19.33 -5.92 -14.58
N TYR A 249 -18.75 -6.50 -13.52
CA TYR A 249 -19.39 -6.57 -12.22
C TYR A 249 -19.69 -5.18 -11.66
N LEU A 250 -18.74 -4.25 -11.65
CA LEU A 250 -18.93 -2.91 -11.10
C LEU A 250 -20.03 -2.12 -11.82
N PHE A 251 -20.15 -2.28 -13.13
CA PHE A 251 -21.11 -1.53 -13.96
C PHE A 251 -22.48 -2.23 -14.11
N SER A 252 -22.73 -3.37 -13.45
CA SER A 252 -23.98 -4.12 -13.64
C SER A 252 -25.21 -3.58 -12.89
N ILE A 253 -25.07 -2.61 -11.97
CA ILE A 253 -26.18 -2.10 -11.12
C ILE A 253 -26.93 -0.88 -11.71
N SER A 254 -26.86 -0.63 -13.00
CA SER A 254 -27.67 0.45 -13.61
C SER A 254 -29.16 0.04 -13.75
N GLU A 255 -29.82 -0.29 -12.63
CA GLU A 255 -31.26 -0.63 -12.55
C GLU A 255 -32.16 0.62 -12.52
N ALA A 256 -31.61 1.80 -12.26
CA ALA A 256 -32.34 3.06 -12.31
C ALA A 256 -31.92 3.89 -13.54
N GLU A 257 -32.75 3.78 -14.59
CA GLU A 257 -32.87 4.71 -15.72
C GLU A 257 -31.71 4.83 -16.73
N ALA A 258 -32.09 4.67 -18.01
CA ALA A 258 -31.36 4.98 -19.24
C ALA A 258 -30.09 4.17 -19.58
N SER A 259 -30.30 3.11 -20.39
CA SER A 259 -29.30 2.38 -21.17
C SER A 259 -28.06 1.86 -20.40
N VAL A 260 -28.08 0.59 -20.03
CA VAL A 260 -26.87 -0.13 -19.60
C VAL A 260 -25.84 -0.05 -20.71
N ARG A 261 -24.89 0.88 -20.60
CA ARG A 261 -23.80 1.03 -21.56
C ARG A 261 -22.60 0.19 -21.10
N PRO A 262 -21.90 -0.51 -22.00
CA PRO A 262 -20.73 -1.30 -21.62
C PRO A 262 -19.68 -0.44 -20.92
N TRP A 263 -19.00 -0.96 -19.89
CA TRP A 263 -17.97 -0.24 -19.13
C TRP A 263 -16.88 0.35 -20.05
N ARG A 264 -16.55 -0.36 -21.15
CA ARG A 264 -15.57 0.08 -22.14
C ARG A 264 -15.91 1.43 -22.78
N SER A 265 -17.20 1.74 -22.90
CA SER A 265 -17.67 3.02 -23.46
C SER A 265 -17.36 4.23 -22.57
N TYR A 266 -16.93 4.03 -21.31
CA TYR A 266 -16.50 5.10 -20.42
C TYR A 266 -15.06 5.56 -20.68
N PHE A 267 -14.30 4.82 -21.48
CA PHE A 267 -12.88 5.08 -21.74
C PHE A 267 -12.64 5.35 -23.23
N ASP A 268 -11.62 6.14 -23.53
CA ASP A 268 -11.13 6.42 -24.88
C ASP A 268 -10.13 5.31 -25.25
N PRO A 269 -8.90 5.27 -24.71
CA PRO A 269 -8.11 4.04 -24.70
C PRO A 269 -8.21 3.29 -23.36
N ILE A 270 -8.15 1.96 -23.46
CA ILE A 270 -7.97 1.06 -22.33
C ILE A 270 -6.63 0.35 -22.54
N VAL A 271 -5.73 0.44 -21.56
CA VAL A 271 -4.41 -0.18 -21.60
C VAL A 271 -4.25 -1.10 -20.38
N VAL A 272 -4.16 -2.39 -20.64
CA VAL A 272 -3.95 -3.46 -19.64
C VAL A 272 -2.48 -3.89 -19.62
N ASP A 273 -2.09 -4.72 -18.65
CA ASP A 273 -0.73 -5.26 -18.53
C ASP A 273 0.38 -4.19 -18.60
N THR A 274 0.13 -3.02 -18.01
CA THR A 274 1.03 -1.85 -18.19
C THR A 274 2.39 -1.98 -17.50
N GLN A 275 2.54 -2.90 -16.56
CA GLN A 275 3.77 -3.15 -15.79
C GLN A 275 4.33 -1.90 -15.10
N LYS A 276 3.48 -1.01 -14.58
CA LYS A 276 3.90 0.15 -13.77
C LYS A 276 4.81 -0.32 -12.62
N PRO A 277 5.94 0.37 -12.36
CA PRO A 277 6.32 1.70 -12.85
C PRO A 277 6.97 1.74 -14.25
N ARG A 278 7.20 0.59 -14.90
CA ARG A 278 7.91 0.49 -16.18
C ARG A 278 7.22 1.27 -17.30
N LEU A 279 5.89 1.36 -17.27
CA LEU A 279 5.08 2.22 -18.16
C LEU A 279 5.61 3.67 -18.24
N PHE A 280 6.07 4.23 -17.11
CA PHE A 280 6.56 5.61 -17.01
C PHE A 280 8.06 5.75 -17.31
N ALA A 281 8.72 4.66 -17.66
CA ALA A 281 10.13 4.61 -18.01
C ALA A 281 10.28 4.08 -19.45
N GLU A 282 10.99 2.96 -19.65
CA GLU A 282 11.22 2.36 -20.96
C GLU A 282 9.97 1.74 -21.60
N GLY A 283 8.95 1.40 -20.80
CA GLY A 283 7.76 0.69 -21.25
C GLY A 283 8.04 -0.70 -21.82
N VAL A 284 7.03 -1.24 -22.49
CA VAL A 284 7.11 -2.49 -23.26
C VAL A 284 6.47 -2.29 -24.63
N VAL A 285 6.55 -3.30 -25.49
CA VAL A 285 5.87 -3.29 -26.80
C VAL A 285 4.36 -3.12 -26.60
N LEU A 286 3.77 -2.13 -27.29
CA LEU A 286 2.32 -1.95 -27.34
C LEU A 286 1.70 -3.01 -28.25
N ARG A 287 0.73 -3.76 -27.72
CA ARG A 287 -0.04 -4.76 -28.46
C ARG A 287 -1.52 -4.42 -28.42
N GLN A 288 -2.28 -4.98 -29.37
CA GLN A 288 -3.75 -4.89 -29.38
C GLN A 288 -4.34 -6.17 -28.81
N VAL A 289 -5.35 -6.04 -27.96
CA VAL A 289 -6.08 -7.18 -27.40
C VAL A 289 -7.24 -7.55 -28.33
N ASN A 290 -7.40 -8.83 -28.61
CA ASN A 290 -8.60 -9.37 -29.23
C ASN A 290 -9.65 -9.57 -28.12
N THR A 291 -10.70 -8.75 -28.12
CA THR A 291 -11.70 -8.71 -27.05
C THR A 291 -12.57 -9.97 -26.97
N ASP A 292 -12.71 -10.72 -28.06
CA ASP A 292 -13.55 -11.91 -28.11
C ASP A 292 -12.85 -13.12 -27.47
N SER A 293 -11.53 -13.17 -27.58
CA SER A 293 -10.69 -14.26 -27.05
C SER A 293 -9.91 -13.89 -25.80
N GLY A 294 -9.80 -12.60 -25.49
CA GLY A 294 -8.92 -12.04 -24.48
C GLY A 294 -7.41 -12.15 -24.77
N LYS A 295 -7.03 -12.65 -25.95
CA LYS A 295 -5.62 -12.87 -26.33
C LYS A 295 -5.01 -11.66 -27.03
N LEU A 296 -3.70 -11.53 -26.92
CA LEU A 296 -2.95 -10.48 -27.63
C LEU A 296 -2.83 -10.83 -29.13
N ARG A 297 -3.08 -9.84 -29.99
CA ARG A 297 -2.75 -9.94 -31.41
C ARG A 297 -1.23 -9.96 -31.58
N VAL A 298 -0.76 -10.77 -32.54
CA VAL A 298 0.68 -10.90 -32.83
C VAL A 298 1.16 -9.63 -33.55
N GLY A 299 2.28 -9.08 -33.07
CA GLY A 299 2.90 -7.88 -33.62
C GLY A 299 2.78 -6.64 -32.72
N THR A 300 3.55 -5.62 -33.05
CA THR A 300 3.47 -4.29 -32.42
C THR A 300 2.33 -3.51 -33.06
N TYR A 301 1.49 -2.88 -32.24
CA TYR A 301 0.44 -2.00 -32.76
C TYR A 301 1.04 -0.67 -33.25
N THR A 302 0.82 -0.34 -34.52
CA THR A 302 1.31 0.89 -35.16
C THR A 302 0.19 1.77 -35.72
N GLY A 303 -1.07 1.42 -35.43
CA GLY A 303 -2.24 2.14 -35.93
C GLY A 303 -2.55 3.41 -35.14
N SER A 304 -3.42 4.26 -35.71
CA SER A 304 -4.05 5.36 -34.97
C SER A 304 -5.07 4.81 -33.97
N HIS A 305 -5.27 5.52 -32.86
CA HIS A 305 -6.29 5.16 -31.88
C HIS A 305 -7.66 4.89 -32.53
N GLN A 306 -8.26 3.76 -32.18
CA GLN A 306 -9.61 3.36 -32.60
C GLN A 306 -10.56 3.43 -31.41
N HIS A 307 -11.78 3.88 -31.64
CA HIS A 307 -12.80 3.97 -30.58
C HIS A 307 -13.01 2.61 -29.91
N CYS A 308 -13.00 2.58 -28.57
CA CYS A 308 -13.11 1.37 -27.75
C CYS A 308 -11.98 0.33 -27.97
N ALA A 309 -10.85 0.72 -28.58
CA ALA A 309 -9.73 -0.19 -28.75
C ALA A 309 -9.02 -0.45 -27.42
N LEU A 310 -8.64 -1.72 -27.26
CA LEU A 310 -8.00 -2.23 -26.06
C LEU A 310 -6.58 -2.64 -26.36
N TYR A 311 -5.65 -2.13 -25.56
CA TYR A 311 -4.23 -2.27 -25.72
C TYR A 311 -3.62 -2.99 -24.53
N SER A 312 -2.46 -3.59 -24.73
CA SER A 312 -1.68 -4.24 -23.67
C SER A 312 -0.24 -3.73 -23.71
N GLY A 313 0.32 -3.43 -22.54
CA GLY A 313 1.69 -2.94 -22.39
C GLY A 313 1.88 -1.48 -22.83
N GLY A 314 2.85 -1.24 -23.70
CA GLY A 314 3.19 0.11 -24.17
C GLY A 314 4.00 0.95 -23.19
N SER A 315 4.01 2.26 -23.43
CA SER A 315 4.62 3.27 -22.59
C SER A 315 3.69 4.46 -22.38
N SER A 316 3.96 5.27 -21.36
CA SER A 316 3.24 6.53 -21.12
C SER A 316 3.32 7.51 -22.28
N ASP A 317 4.40 7.48 -23.09
CA ASP A 317 4.52 8.28 -24.31
C ASP A 317 3.53 7.81 -25.37
N MET A 318 3.41 6.48 -25.58
CA MET A 318 2.43 5.91 -26.49
C MET A 318 1.00 6.21 -26.05
N VAL A 319 0.71 6.16 -24.74
CA VAL A 319 -0.59 6.57 -24.18
C VAL A 319 -0.87 8.04 -24.50
N CYS A 320 0.12 8.92 -24.32
CA CYS A 320 0.01 10.34 -24.67
C CYS A 320 -0.24 10.56 -26.17
N GLU A 321 0.37 9.76 -27.03
CA GLU A 321 0.19 9.80 -28.49
C GLU A 321 -1.22 9.36 -28.90
N LEU A 322 -1.71 8.23 -28.36
CA LEU A 322 -3.08 7.77 -28.58
C LEU A 322 -4.11 8.82 -28.13
N LEU A 323 -3.84 9.51 -27.03
CA LEU A 323 -4.70 10.54 -26.48
C LEU A 323 -4.54 11.91 -27.18
N GLY A 324 -3.42 12.18 -27.82
CA GLY A 324 -3.08 13.54 -28.30
C GLY A 324 -2.94 14.57 -27.17
N VAL A 325 -2.65 14.12 -25.94
CA VAL A 325 -2.49 14.97 -24.75
C VAL A 325 -1.18 14.61 -24.07
N ARG A 326 -0.42 15.62 -23.64
CA ARG A 326 0.87 15.44 -22.95
C ARG A 326 0.93 16.18 -21.61
N GLY A 327 1.78 15.69 -20.72
CA GLY A 327 2.25 16.40 -19.52
C GLY A 327 1.12 16.90 -18.62
N LYS A 328 1.12 18.21 -18.35
CA LYS A 328 0.21 18.87 -17.40
C LYS A 328 -1.27 18.84 -17.79
N GLY A 329 -1.61 18.41 -19.02
CA GLY A 329 -2.98 18.21 -19.47
C GLY A 329 -3.61 16.91 -18.97
N ILE A 330 -2.83 16.01 -18.36
CA ILE A 330 -3.27 14.72 -17.83
C ILE A 330 -3.34 14.81 -16.30
N LEU A 331 -4.47 14.38 -15.73
CA LEU A 331 -4.62 14.05 -14.32
C LEU A 331 -4.71 12.53 -14.18
N TYR A 332 -3.68 11.91 -13.61
CA TYR A 332 -3.64 10.48 -13.34
C TYR A 332 -4.01 10.19 -11.89
N ILE A 333 -4.93 9.25 -11.70
CA ILE A 333 -5.55 8.89 -10.44
C ILE A 333 -5.17 7.43 -10.16
N GLY A 334 -4.53 7.16 -9.02
CA GLY A 334 -4.06 5.82 -8.64
C GLY A 334 -3.78 5.73 -7.14
N ASP A 335 -3.65 4.53 -6.57
CA ASP A 335 -3.38 4.29 -5.15
C ASP A 335 -1.88 4.04 -4.87
N HIS A 336 -1.11 3.64 -5.88
CA HIS A 336 0.29 3.31 -5.68
C HIS A 336 1.17 4.59 -5.67
N ILE A 337 1.57 5.03 -4.48
CA ILE A 337 2.37 6.27 -4.28
C ILE A 337 3.65 6.33 -5.13
N PHE A 338 4.33 5.20 -5.31
CA PHE A 338 5.53 5.12 -6.15
C PHE A 338 5.20 4.83 -7.62
N GLY A 339 4.46 3.74 -7.87
CA GLY A 339 4.16 3.22 -9.20
C GLY A 339 3.37 4.20 -10.06
N ASP A 340 2.33 4.79 -9.49
CA ASP A 340 1.41 5.68 -10.20
C ASP A 340 1.80 7.15 -10.03
N ILE A 341 2.03 7.58 -8.79
CA ILE A 341 2.12 9.01 -8.48
C ILE A 341 3.53 9.55 -8.68
N LEU A 342 4.53 9.00 -7.99
CA LEU A 342 5.89 9.52 -8.03
C LEU A 342 6.50 9.40 -9.44
N LYS A 343 6.30 8.27 -10.11
CA LYS A 343 6.89 7.98 -11.42
C LYS A 343 6.22 8.78 -12.55
N SER A 344 4.88 8.82 -12.61
CA SER A 344 4.19 9.68 -13.59
C SER A 344 4.53 11.16 -13.39
N LYS A 345 4.68 11.60 -12.14
CA LYS A 345 5.07 12.98 -11.83
C LYS A 345 6.50 13.30 -12.27
N LYS A 346 7.47 12.48 -11.85
CA LYS A 346 8.90 12.75 -12.09
C LYS A 346 9.31 12.53 -13.54
N ARG A 347 8.76 11.51 -14.21
CA ARG A 347 9.17 11.15 -15.57
C ARG A 347 8.37 11.91 -16.63
N GLN A 348 7.06 12.09 -16.41
CA GLN A 348 6.15 12.62 -17.43
C GLN A 348 5.54 13.99 -17.08
N GLY A 349 5.75 14.49 -15.86
CA GLY A 349 5.22 15.78 -15.44
C GLY A 349 3.70 15.82 -15.32
N TRP A 350 3.04 14.65 -15.25
CA TRP A 350 1.59 14.53 -15.12
C TRP A 350 1.08 15.20 -13.83
N ARG A 351 -0.19 15.59 -13.82
CA ARG A 351 -0.90 15.93 -12.59
C ARG A 351 -1.37 14.63 -11.97
N THR A 352 -1.41 14.57 -10.65
CA THR A 352 -1.56 13.30 -9.93
C THR A 352 -2.53 13.46 -8.78
N CYS A 353 -3.44 12.49 -8.63
CA CYS A 353 -4.38 12.31 -7.54
C CYS A 353 -4.13 10.94 -6.94
N LEU A 354 -3.97 10.85 -5.62
CA LEU A 354 -3.71 9.59 -4.91
C LEU A 354 -4.98 9.14 -4.20
N VAL A 355 -5.41 7.94 -4.49
CA VAL A 355 -6.46 7.29 -3.70
C VAL A 355 -5.80 6.69 -2.45
N VAL A 356 -6.34 7.00 -1.27
CA VAL A 356 -5.89 6.43 0.01
C VAL A 356 -7.12 5.87 0.71
N PRO A 357 -7.47 4.60 0.46
CA PRO A 357 -8.67 3.98 1.03
C PRO A 357 -8.72 4.07 2.56
N GLU A 358 -7.57 3.97 3.22
CA GLU A 358 -7.45 4.01 4.69
C GLU A 358 -7.81 5.38 5.29
N LEU A 359 -7.73 6.45 4.49
CA LEU A 359 -7.87 7.82 4.97
C LEU A 359 -9.26 8.09 5.58
N SER A 360 -10.31 7.42 5.10
CA SER A 360 -11.65 7.61 5.68
C SER A 360 -11.65 7.22 7.16
N TRP A 361 -11.12 6.04 7.47
CA TRP A 361 -11.00 5.54 8.84
C TRP A 361 -10.01 6.36 9.68
N GLU A 362 -8.87 6.75 9.09
CA GLU A 362 -7.88 7.59 9.78
C GLU A 362 -8.43 8.97 10.15
N LEU A 363 -9.25 9.59 9.29
CA LEU A 363 -9.91 10.87 9.59
C LEU A 363 -10.90 10.75 10.75
N ASP A 364 -11.59 9.62 10.85
CA ASP A 364 -12.52 9.36 11.94
C ASP A 364 -11.78 9.20 13.27
N ILE A 365 -10.65 8.49 13.27
CA ILE A 365 -9.76 8.42 14.44
C ILE A 365 -9.23 9.80 14.78
N TRP A 366 -8.73 10.54 13.79
CA TRP A 366 -8.19 11.88 13.98
C TRP A 366 -9.19 12.83 14.63
N ALA A 367 -10.46 12.79 14.18
CA ALA A 367 -11.53 13.58 14.77
C ALA A 367 -11.87 13.15 16.21
N ARG A 368 -11.86 11.84 16.51
CA ARG A 368 -12.09 11.31 17.86
C ARG A 368 -10.96 11.64 18.84
N GLU A 369 -9.73 11.71 18.35
CA GLU A 369 -8.51 11.89 19.14
C GLU A 369 -7.96 13.34 19.07
N GLU A 370 -8.78 14.30 18.62
CA GLU A 370 -8.37 15.70 18.43
C GLU A 370 -7.83 16.33 19.73
N GLU A 371 -8.45 16.03 20.88
CA GLU A 371 -8.03 16.54 22.18
C GLU A 371 -6.62 16.05 22.55
N ARG A 372 -6.34 14.75 22.36
CA ARG A 372 -5.01 14.18 22.61
C ARG A 372 -3.96 14.77 21.67
N MET A 373 -4.32 15.02 20.41
CA MET A 373 -3.43 15.67 19.45
C MET A 373 -3.12 17.11 19.84
N GLU A 374 -4.10 17.84 20.37
CA GLU A 374 -3.91 19.22 20.84
C GLU A 374 -3.10 19.27 22.13
N GLU A 375 -3.31 18.33 23.05
CA GLU A 375 -2.46 18.16 24.24
C GLU A 375 -1.00 17.88 23.85
N LEU A 376 -0.76 16.97 22.89
CA LEU A 376 0.57 16.69 22.37
C LEU A 376 1.23 17.95 21.79
N LYS A 377 0.49 18.75 21.00
CA LYS A 377 1.01 20.03 20.47
C LYS A 377 1.37 21.01 21.58
N ARG A 378 0.55 21.11 22.63
CA ARG A 378 0.82 21.96 23.80
C ARG A 378 2.10 21.52 24.51
N LEU A 379 2.26 20.22 24.78
CA LEU A 379 3.45 19.65 25.41
C LEU A 379 4.71 19.89 24.56
N VAL A 380 4.63 19.69 23.25
CA VAL A 380 5.75 19.96 22.32
C VAL A 380 6.10 21.44 22.28
N THR A 381 5.10 22.33 22.28
CA THR A 381 5.31 23.79 22.30
C THR A 381 5.96 24.22 23.61
N HIS A 382 5.52 23.67 24.75
CA HIS A 382 6.11 23.94 26.06
C HIS A 382 7.58 23.51 26.12
N LEU A 383 7.94 22.37 25.51
CA LEU A 383 9.33 21.93 25.38
C LEU A 383 10.18 22.78 24.43
N ALA A 384 9.56 23.56 23.54
CA ALA A 384 10.26 24.37 22.55
C ALA A 384 10.45 25.85 22.97
N ASP A 385 9.85 26.28 24.08
CA ASP A 385 9.95 27.67 24.55
C ASP A 385 11.37 27.98 25.07
N PRO A 386 12.16 28.84 24.39
CA PRO A 386 13.54 29.15 24.76
C PRO A 386 13.68 29.82 26.13
N ASN A 387 12.60 30.42 26.66
CA ASN A 387 12.62 31.17 27.91
C ASN A 387 12.74 30.27 29.16
N GLN A 388 12.69 28.94 29.02
CA GLN A 388 13.00 27.97 30.09
C GLN A 388 14.43 27.41 30.01
N HIS A 389 15.29 27.90 29.11
CA HIS A 389 16.58 27.25 28.80
C HIS A 389 17.83 28.05 29.17
N MET A 390 17.72 29.06 30.05
CA MET A 390 18.87 29.89 30.41
C MET A 390 19.58 29.52 31.71
N ASP A 391 19.01 28.73 32.62
CA ASP A 391 19.66 28.39 33.90
C ASP A 391 19.58 26.89 34.21
N GLY A 392 20.53 26.11 33.68
CA GLY A 392 20.63 24.63 33.77
C GLY A 392 20.61 24.01 35.19
N SER A 393 19.47 24.12 35.87
CA SER A 393 19.21 23.60 37.21
C SER A 393 18.65 22.17 37.14
N SER A 394 18.89 21.34 38.16
CA SER A 394 18.44 19.94 38.15
C SER A 394 16.91 19.78 38.17
N CYS A 395 16.18 20.83 38.54
CA CYS A 395 14.71 20.86 38.56
C CYS A 395 14.15 20.94 37.12
N GLU A 396 14.76 21.76 36.26
CA GLU A 396 14.33 21.89 34.86
C GLU A 396 14.59 20.61 34.05
N LEU A 397 15.70 19.92 34.30
CA LEU A 397 15.97 18.60 33.71
C LEU A 397 14.93 17.54 34.14
N GLN A 398 14.40 17.63 35.37
CA GLN A 398 13.33 16.75 35.82
C GLN A 398 12.00 17.08 35.14
N VAL A 399 11.68 18.36 34.94
CA VAL A 399 10.49 18.80 34.18
C VAL A 399 10.58 18.36 32.72
N ILE A 400 11.73 18.56 32.07
CA ILE A 400 11.95 18.09 30.69
C ILE A 400 11.80 16.57 30.60
N ASN A 401 12.37 15.82 31.53
CA ASN A 401 12.24 14.36 31.55
C ASN A 401 10.81 13.90 31.87
N PHE A 402 10.08 14.63 32.70
CA PHE A 402 8.67 14.38 33.01
C PHE A 402 7.80 14.64 31.77
N THR A 403 7.91 15.81 31.13
CA THR A 403 7.19 16.15 29.90
C THR A 403 7.55 15.21 28.75
N LYS A 404 8.82 14.80 28.60
CA LYS A 404 9.22 13.76 27.64
C LYS A 404 8.57 12.41 27.93
N ARG A 405 8.46 12.02 29.21
CA ARG A 405 7.74 10.81 29.61
C ARG A 405 6.26 10.93 29.29
N GLU A 406 5.60 12.05 29.59
CA GLU A 406 4.19 12.26 29.25
C GLU A 406 3.93 12.21 27.74
N ILE A 407 4.83 12.76 26.92
CA ILE A 407 4.75 12.62 25.45
C ILE A 407 4.89 11.14 25.02
N GLN A 408 5.68 10.34 25.72
CA GLN A 408 5.88 8.92 25.44
C GLN A 408 4.84 7.98 26.10
N MET A 409 4.08 8.45 27.09
CA MET A 409 3.09 7.64 27.82
C MET A 409 1.97 7.10 26.92
N PRO A 410 1.38 7.88 25.99
CA PRO A 410 0.42 7.36 25.02
C PRO A 410 1.00 6.22 24.17
N HIS A 411 2.28 6.31 23.81
CA HIS A 411 2.97 5.29 23.05
C HIS A 411 3.20 4.01 23.87
N LYS A 412 3.48 4.12 25.17
CA LYS A 412 3.64 2.94 26.05
C LYS A 412 2.31 2.28 26.36
N SER A 413 1.25 3.06 26.64
CA SER A 413 -0.07 2.51 26.92
C SER A 413 -0.70 1.85 25.71
N VAL A 414 -0.55 2.42 24.49
CA VAL A 414 -1.05 1.80 23.26
C VAL A 414 -0.27 0.53 22.94
N VAL A 415 1.07 0.52 23.08
CA VAL A 415 1.88 -0.69 22.93
C VAL A 415 1.49 -1.76 23.94
N GLU A 416 1.18 -1.40 25.18
CA GLU A 416 0.71 -2.35 26.21
C GLU A 416 -0.72 -2.86 25.95
N GLN A 417 -1.60 -2.02 25.40
CA GLN A 417 -2.98 -2.36 25.08
C GLN A 417 -3.08 -3.21 23.80
N GLU A 418 -2.24 -2.94 22.79
CA GLU A 418 -2.03 -3.82 21.63
C GLU A 418 -1.35 -5.14 22.02
N ARG A 419 -0.39 -5.09 22.97
CA ARG A 419 0.16 -6.31 23.59
C ARG A 419 -0.90 -7.12 24.35
N ALA A 420 -2.00 -6.52 24.78
CA ALA A 420 -3.09 -7.22 25.48
C ALA A 420 -4.23 -7.68 24.54
N SER A 421 -4.41 -7.03 23.39
CA SER A 421 -5.41 -7.38 22.37
C SER A 421 -4.92 -8.39 21.34
N LEU A 422 -3.61 -8.58 21.21
CA LEU A 422 -3.03 -9.75 20.55
C LEU A 422 -3.41 -11.00 21.37
N ASP A 423 -4.27 -11.84 20.79
CA ASP A 423 -4.89 -13.01 21.40
C ASP A 423 -3.86 -13.82 22.22
N PRO A 424 -4.09 -14.11 23.53
CA PRO A 424 -3.19 -14.94 24.33
C PRO A 424 -2.98 -16.34 23.75
N ALA A 425 -3.83 -16.80 22.83
CA ALA A 425 -3.58 -18.01 22.04
C ALA A 425 -2.31 -17.95 21.17
N SER A 426 -1.86 -16.75 20.75
CA SER A 426 -0.60 -16.55 20.04
C SER A 426 0.63 -16.64 20.94
N ARG A 427 0.49 -16.37 22.25
CA ARG A 427 1.58 -16.40 23.24
C ARG A 427 1.75 -17.73 23.97
N LEU A 428 0.77 -18.63 23.87
CA LEU A 428 0.75 -19.90 24.62
C LEU A 428 1.41 -21.10 23.92
N LEU A 429 2.09 -20.91 22.80
CA LEU A 429 2.76 -22.01 22.11
C LEU A 429 4.27 -21.98 22.35
N SER A 430 4.67 -22.06 23.62
CA SER A 430 5.99 -22.59 23.96
C SER A 430 6.08 -24.00 23.40
N CYS A 431 7.09 -24.26 22.59
CA CYS A 431 7.34 -25.50 21.85
C CYS A 431 7.68 -26.71 22.76
N SER A 432 7.17 -26.77 24.00
CA SER A 432 7.49 -27.77 25.02
C SER A 432 6.33 -28.69 25.43
N GLN A 433 5.21 -28.71 24.70
CA GLN A 433 4.19 -29.75 24.88
C GLN A 433 3.62 -30.24 23.54
N ARG A 434 4.36 -31.14 22.89
CA ARG A 434 3.91 -32.46 22.40
C ARG A 434 5.00 -33.14 21.60
#